data_AF-A0A1A8U2R7-F1
#
_entry.id   AF-A0A1A8U2R7-F1
#
_cell.length_a   1.000
_cell.length_b   1.000
_cell.length_c   1.000
_cell.angle_alpha   90.00
_cell.angle_beta   90.00
_cell.angle_gamma   90.00
#
_symmetry.space_group_name_H-M   'P 1'
#
loop_
_entity.id
_entity.type
_entity.pdbx_description
1 polymer ?
#
loop_
_entity_poly.entity_id
_entity_poly.type
_entity_poly.pdbx_seq_one_letter_code
_entity_poly.pdbx_strand_id
1 'polypeptide(L)'
;MAALGTVRRFFGSYSRLKNVQPSKQTPRCSVRLFCGETQQTHLERPRFSDPAVQDILTRITGLDLQKVFRPIKQELKPPTYKLMTSEQLEQAVHLASEEAKKRLNTPPVLPERKPINDVLVVDQILDGMDTAKLVFTDITYSIPHRERFIVVREPDGTLRKATWEERDRMIQVYFPKEGRLISPHLIFKEENLKFVFSQDRHEDVLDLCLVQFEPDSSDYIKVHAATYEDLDKHGKYDLLRSTRHFAGLAWYLVSARRVDGLIVDMLKKELLQDAVSLVSLFHMVHPHSESAQEAASQQAAGTELLKIYTQKESQRSGYIQLALQAFEQRSAEKSAA
;
A
#
# COMPACT_ATOMS: atom_id res chain seq x y z
N MET A 1 17.78 -34.50 43.81
CA MET A 1 17.80 -35.69 42.93
C MET A 1 18.43 -35.27 41.62
N ALA A 2 19.75 -35.45 41.52
CA ALA A 2 20.54 -35.15 40.33
C ALA A 2 20.59 -36.40 39.44
N ALA A 3 20.49 -36.22 38.12
CA ALA A 3 20.88 -37.23 37.15
C ALA A 3 21.61 -36.54 36.01
N LEU A 4 22.94 -36.60 36.09
CA LEU A 4 23.90 -36.23 35.06
C LEU A 4 23.91 -37.32 33.98
N GLY A 5 23.65 -36.94 32.73
CA GLY A 5 23.83 -37.80 31.56
C GLY A 5 24.92 -37.23 30.66
N THR A 6 26.09 -37.85 30.70
CA THR A 6 27.32 -37.47 29.98
C THR A 6 27.35 -37.96 28.53
N VAL A 7 27.62 -37.00 27.63
CA VAL A 7 28.61 -37.01 26.51
C VAL A 7 28.62 -38.16 25.49
N ARG A 8 28.47 -37.80 24.20
CA ARG A 8 29.44 -38.16 23.14
C ARG A 8 29.39 -37.16 21.98
N ARG A 9 30.37 -36.24 21.97
CA ARG A 9 30.78 -35.45 20.79
C ARG A 9 31.64 -36.35 19.90
N PHE A 10 31.33 -36.45 18.63
CA PHE A 10 32.26 -36.92 17.62
C PHE A 10 32.89 -35.71 16.92
N PHE A 11 34.17 -35.48 17.22
CA PHE A 11 35.07 -34.68 16.41
C PHE A 11 35.53 -35.55 15.24
N GLY A 12 35.29 -35.09 14.02
CA GLY A 12 35.91 -35.61 12.81
C GLY A 12 36.66 -34.49 12.12
N SER A 13 37.94 -34.30 12.48
CA SER A 13 38.87 -33.44 11.76
C SER A 13 39.47 -34.22 10.59
N TYR A 14 39.42 -33.67 9.39
CA TYR A 14 40.41 -33.96 8.36
C TYR A 14 41.01 -32.66 7.80
N SER A 15 42.32 -32.74 7.67
CA SER A 15 43.28 -31.67 7.46
C SER A 15 43.58 -31.39 6.00
N ARG A 16 43.67 -30.08 5.69
CA ARG A 16 44.64 -29.33 4.85
C ARG A 16 45.19 -29.89 3.52
N LEU A 17 45.44 -28.89 2.66
CA LEU A 17 46.41 -28.74 1.54
C LEU A 17 45.71 -28.80 0.16
N LYS A 18 45.91 -27.91 -0.82
CA LYS A 18 46.83 -26.78 -1.02
C LYS A 18 46.29 -25.88 -2.14
N ASN A 19 46.60 -24.59 -2.02
CA ASN A 19 46.68 -23.52 -3.01
C ASN A 19 46.68 -23.91 -4.51
N VAL A 20 45.79 -23.26 -5.27
CA VAL A 20 46.06 -22.80 -6.65
C VAL A 20 45.58 -21.35 -6.78
N GLN A 21 46.44 -20.52 -7.37
CA GLN A 21 46.35 -19.07 -7.47
C GLN A 21 45.30 -18.55 -8.48
N PRO A 22 44.93 -17.25 -8.42
CA PRO A 22 43.80 -16.69 -9.15
C PRO A 22 44.22 -16.23 -10.56
N SER A 23 43.48 -16.65 -11.60
CA SER A 23 43.63 -16.09 -12.95
C SER A 23 42.85 -14.77 -13.06
N LYS A 24 43.59 -13.67 -13.15
CA LYS A 24 43.12 -12.33 -13.48
C LYS A 24 42.67 -12.28 -14.95
N GLN A 25 41.38 -12.06 -15.23
CA GLN A 25 40.94 -11.54 -16.53
C GLN A 25 39.64 -10.72 -16.39
N THR A 26 39.78 -9.40 -16.37
CA THR A 26 38.84 -8.41 -16.93
C THR A 26 39.62 -7.11 -17.14
N PRO A 27 39.27 -6.18 -18.05
CA PRO A 27 38.30 -6.25 -19.15
C PRO A 27 38.91 -5.76 -20.50
N ARG A 28 38.30 -6.11 -21.63
CA ARG A 28 38.51 -5.36 -22.89
C ARG A 28 37.27 -4.50 -23.15
N CYS A 29 37.43 -3.21 -22.90
CA CYS A 29 36.49 -2.16 -23.23
C CYS A 29 36.41 -2.03 -24.76
N SER A 30 35.28 -2.42 -25.34
CA SER A 30 34.93 -2.06 -26.72
C SER A 30 34.04 -0.82 -26.64
N VAL A 31 34.63 0.33 -26.94
CA VAL A 31 33.90 1.57 -27.19
C VAL A 31 33.15 1.37 -28.51
N ARG A 32 31.86 1.06 -28.43
CA ARG A 32 30.94 1.31 -29.53
C ARG A 32 30.30 2.67 -29.28
N LEU A 33 30.70 3.62 -30.12
CA LEU A 33 30.02 4.89 -30.33
C LEU A 33 28.55 4.59 -30.69
N PHE A 34 27.64 4.85 -29.74
CA PHE A 34 26.24 5.01 -30.09
C PHE A 34 26.01 6.48 -30.40
N CYS A 35 25.71 6.71 -31.68
CA CYS A 35 25.22 7.95 -32.23
C CYS A 35 23.98 8.38 -31.45
N GLY A 36 23.91 9.66 -31.08
CA GLY A 36 22.82 10.23 -30.31
C GLY A 36 21.52 10.19 -31.09
N GLU A 37 20.64 9.27 -30.71
CA GLU A 37 19.22 9.45 -30.92
C GLU A 37 18.72 10.33 -29.78
N THR A 38 18.08 11.43 -30.14
CA THR A 38 17.34 12.33 -29.27
C THR A 38 16.31 11.53 -28.48
N GLN A 39 16.70 11.10 -27.28
CA GLN A 39 15.76 10.64 -26.27
C GLN A 39 14.87 11.83 -25.93
N GLN A 40 13.67 11.85 -26.50
CA GLN A 40 12.54 12.45 -25.81
C GLN A 40 12.53 11.79 -24.44
N THR A 41 12.87 12.55 -23.41
CA THR A 41 12.75 12.15 -22.02
C THR A 41 11.27 11.88 -21.78
N HIS A 42 10.85 10.63 -21.96
CA HIS A 42 9.61 10.15 -21.37
C HIS A 42 9.79 10.34 -19.87
N LEU A 43 9.26 11.44 -19.33
CA LEU A 43 9.16 11.67 -17.90
C LEU A 43 8.38 10.48 -17.35
N GLU A 44 9.08 9.54 -16.71
CA GLU A 44 8.44 8.41 -16.06
C GLU A 44 7.45 8.97 -15.04
N ARG A 45 6.19 8.54 -15.12
CA ARG A 45 5.19 8.93 -14.13
C ARG A 45 5.68 8.48 -12.75
N PRO A 46 5.62 9.35 -11.74
CA PRO A 46 6.05 8.98 -10.40
C PRO A 46 5.27 7.77 -9.93
N ARG A 47 5.96 6.86 -9.26
CA ARG A 47 5.38 5.65 -8.69
C ARG A 47 4.99 5.93 -7.25
N PHE A 48 4.01 5.18 -6.75
CA PHE A 48 3.62 5.26 -5.34
C PHE A 48 4.80 5.03 -4.41
N SER A 49 5.73 4.13 -4.77
CA SER A 49 6.90 3.78 -3.95
C SER A 49 8.03 4.81 -3.96
N ASP A 50 7.93 5.89 -4.73
CA ASP A 50 9.00 6.88 -4.82
C ASP A 50 9.14 7.64 -3.49
N PRO A 51 10.37 7.92 -3.01
CA PRO A 51 10.59 8.52 -1.69
C PRO A 51 9.94 9.90 -1.56
N ALA A 52 10.04 10.74 -2.59
CA ALA A 52 9.41 12.07 -2.58
C ALA A 52 7.88 12.00 -2.49
N VAL A 53 7.26 11.00 -3.12
CA VAL A 53 5.81 10.74 -3.03
C VAL A 53 5.46 10.26 -1.62
N GLN A 54 6.20 9.28 -1.10
CA GLN A 54 5.98 8.75 0.25
C GLN A 54 6.17 9.81 1.34
N ASP A 55 7.13 10.71 1.21
CA ASP A 55 7.36 11.80 2.15
C ASP A 55 6.14 12.73 2.22
N ILE A 56 5.56 13.09 1.06
CA ILE A 56 4.34 13.89 1.00
C ILE A 56 3.16 13.12 1.59
N LEU A 57 2.97 11.86 1.17
CA LEU A 57 1.87 11.02 1.64
C LEU A 57 1.93 10.79 3.16
N THR A 58 3.12 10.59 3.71
CA THR A 58 3.34 10.43 5.15
C THR A 58 3.00 11.71 5.90
N ARG A 59 3.44 12.87 5.37
CA ARG A 59 3.12 14.18 5.96
C ARG A 59 1.62 14.47 5.95
N ILE A 60 0.96 14.31 4.81
CA ILE A 60 -0.49 14.56 4.72
C ILE A 60 -1.31 13.51 5.48
N THR A 61 -0.78 12.34 5.82
CA THR A 61 -1.53 11.36 6.64
C THR A 61 -1.70 11.86 8.07
N GLY A 62 -0.73 12.63 8.57
CA GLY A 62 -0.67 13.08 9.96
C GLY A 62 -0.47 11.94 10.95
N LEU A 63 -0.14 12.29 12.19
CA LEU A 63 0.10 11.33 13.26
C LEU A 63 -0.70 11.74 14.50
N ASP A 64 -1.76 11.00 14.78
CA ASP A 64 -2.54 11.10 16.02
C ASP A 64 -2.35 9.81 16.82
N LEU A 65 -1.62 9.91 17.93
CA LEU A 65 -1.33 8.77 18.81
C LEU A 65 -2.60 8.16 19.41
N GLN A 66 -3.61 8.98 19.71
CA GLN A 66 -4.85 8.49 20.31
C GLN A 66 -5.64 7.62 19.33
N LYS A 67 -5.65 8.03 18.05
CA LYS A 67 -6.30 7.26 17.00
C LYS A 67 -5.51 6.00 16.63
N VAL A 68 -4.18 6.10 16.49
CA VAL A 68 -3.32 4.96 16.13
C VAL A 68 -3.34 3.86 17.19
N PHE A 69 -3.31 4.24 18.48
CA PHE A 69 -3.33 3.32 19.61
C PHE A 69 -4.71 3.21 20.27
N ARG A 70 -5.79 3.43 19.52
CA ARG A 70 -7.14 3.30 20.06
C ARG A 70 -7.35 1.92 20.71
N PRO A 71 -8.07 1.83 21.84
CA PRO A 71 -8.35 0.56 22.49
C PRO A 71 -9.11 -0.39 21.55
N ILE A 72 -8.57 -1.60 21.38
CA ILE A 72 -9.18 -2.66 20.57
C ILE A 72 -9.89 -3.64 21.50
N LYS A 73 -11.02 -4.20 21.05
CA LYS A 73 -11.71 -5.28 21.75
C LYS A 73 -10.84 -6.54 21.72
N GLN A 74 -10.15 -6.80 22.82
CA GLN A 74 -9.29 -7.97 23.02
C GLN A 74 -9.34 -8.38 24.49
N GLU A 75 -8.79 -9.55 24.82
CA GLU A 75 -8.65 -9.98 26.20
C GLU A 75 -7.81 -8.97 26.99
N LEU A 76 -8.41 -8.40 28.04
CA LEU A 76 -7.78 -7.35 28.82
C LEU A 76 -6.84 -7.96 29.86
N LYS A 77 -5.65 -7.37 29.96
CA LYS A 77 -4.68 -7.65 31.02
C LYS A 77 -4.65 -6.46 31.97
N PRO A 78 -4.36 -6.68 33.27
CA PRO A 78 -4.24 -5.57 34.22
C PRO A 78 -3.14 -4.59 33.75
N PRO A 79 -3.40 -3.27 33.78
CA PRO A 79 -2.43 -2.28 33.35
C PRO A 79 -1.26 -2.17 34.34
N THR A 80 -0.07 -1.87 33.82
CA THR A 80 1.14 -1.63 34.63
C THR A 80 1.36 -0.13 34.79
N TYR A 81 1.37 0.35 36.03
CA TYR A 81 1.67 1.75 36.34
C TYR A 81 3.17 1.95 36.59
N LYS A 82 3.72 3.07 36.11
CA LYS A 82 5.11 3.47 36.33
C LYS A 82 5.14 4.96 36.70
N LEU A 83 5.96 5.32 37.68
CA LEU A 83 6.25 6.71 38.01
C LEU A 83 7.38 7.18 37.11
N MET A 84 7.18 8.30 36.41
CA MET A 84 8.14 8.84 35.43
C MET A 84 8.45 10.30 35.73
N THR A 85 9.68 10.73 35.46
CA THR A 85 10.04 12.15 35.38
C THR A 85 9.56 12.75 34.05
N SER A 86 9.56 14.08 33.93
CA SER A 86 9.17 14.75 32.67
C SER A 86 10.02 14.29 31.48
N GLU A 87 11.34 14.15 31.67
CA GLU A 87 12.26 13.67 30.62
C GLU A 87 11.93 12.24 30.20
N GLN A 88 11.60 11.36 31.14
CA GLN A 88 11.20 9.98 30.85
C GLN A 88 9.87 9.92 30.12
N LEU A 89 8.94 10.82 30.43
CA LEU A 89 7.66 10.93 29.73
C LEU A 89 7.85 11.38 28.29
N GLU A 90 8.69 12.39 28.04
CA GLU A 90 9.01 12.85 26.67
C GLU A 90 9.67 11.74 25.84
N GLN A 91 10.61 11.00 26.44
CA GLN A 91 11.21 9.83 25.80
C GLN A 91 10.18 8.75 25.48
N ALA A 92 9.26 8.46 26.39
CA ALA A 92 8.19 7.49 26.16
C ALA A 92 7.25 7.93 25.02
N VAL A 93 6.91 9.22 24.95
CA VAL A 93 6.12 9.79 23.85
C VAL A 93 6.86 9.70 22.53
N HIS A 94 8.18 9.97 22.53
CA HIS A 94 9.00 9.84 21.33
C HIS A 94 9.02 8.38 20.82
N LEU A 95 9.24 7.41 21.71
CA LEU A 95 9.21 5.98 21.36
C LEU A 95 7.83 5.57 20.81
N ALA A 96 6.75 6.01 21.45
CA ALA A 96 5.39 5.76 20.97
C ALA A 96 5.16 6.37 19.57
N SER A 97 5.75 7.54 19.28
CA SER A 97 5.68 8.17 17.97
C SER A 97 6.44 7.39 16.89
N GLU A 98 7.59 6.79 17.21
CA GLU A 98 8.33 5.94 16.28
C GLU A 98 7.59 4.63 16.00
N GLU A 99 6.98 4.03 17.02
CA GLU A 99 6.13 2.85 16.86
C GLU A 99 4.88 3.16 16.03
N ALA A 100 4.25 4.31 16.26
CA ALA A 100 3.12 4.78 15.47
C ALA A 100 3.48 4.94 13.99
N LYS A 101 4.65 5.53 13.68
CA LYS A 101 5.15 5.64 12.29
C LYS A 101 5.30 4.27 11.64
N LYS A 102 5.88 3.28 12.34
CA LYS A 102 6.01 1.91 11.83
C LYS A 102 4.65 1.25 11.57
N ARG A 103 3.66 1.50 12.42
CA ARG A 103 2.29 0.98 12.27
C ARG A 103 1.52 1.65 11.12
N LEU A 104 1.83 2.91 10.84
CA LEU A 104 1.25 3.69 9.74
C LEU A 104 1.87 3.43 8.37
N ASN A 105 2.85 2.51 8.28
CA ASN A 105 3.44 2.11 7.02
C ASN A 105 2.36 1.70 6.01
N THR A 106 2.40 2.35 4.86
CA THR A 106 1.36 2.29 3.84
C THR A 106 1.49 0.99 3.04
N PRO A 107 0.38 0.29 2.76
CA PRO A 107 0.43 -0.89 1.90
C PRO A 107 0.81 -0.46 0.46
N PRO A 108 1.60 -1.27 -0.26
CA PRO A 108 1.98 -0.94 -1.63
C PRO A 108 0.76 -0.96 -2.55
N VAL A 109 0.67 0.03 -3.44
CA VAL A 109 -0.35 0.08 -4.49
C VAL A 109 0.21 -0.57 -5.75
N LEU A 110 -0.37 -1.71 -6.15
CA LEU A 110 0.03 -2.46 -7.32
C LEU A 110 -1.08 -2.45 -8.39
N PRO A 111 -0.72 -2.55 -9.68
CA PRO A 111 -1.70 -2.76 -10.74
C PRO A 111 -2.31 -4.17 -10.65
N GLU A 112 -3.48 -4.34 -11.25
CA GLU A 112 -4.15 -5.64 -11.32
C GLU A 112 -3.28 -6.67 -12.06
N ARG A 113 -3.14 -7.85 -11.43
CA ARG A 113 -2.39 -8.97 -12.00
C ARG A 113 -3.10 -9.55 -13.24
N LYS A 114 -2.32 -9.93 -14.25
CA LYS A 114 -2.84 -10.59 -15.46
C LYS A 114 -3.24 -12.05 -15.16
N PRO A 115 -4.33 -12.56 -15.75
CA PRO A 115 -4.74 -13.95 -15.59
C PRO A 115 -3.67 -14.92 -16.11
N ILE A 116 -3.52 -16.07 -15.44
CA ILE A 116 -2.59 -17.13 -15.84
C ILE A 116 -3.35 -18.13 -16.72
N ASN A 117 -3.03 -18.15 -18.01
CA ASN A 117 -3.57 -19.10 -18.98
C ASN A 117 -2.43 -19.88 -19.63
N ASP A 118 -1.77 -20.72 -18.83
CA ASP A 118 -0.62 -21.51 -19.26
C ASP A 118 -0.92 -23.00 -19.15
N VAL A 119 -0.90 -23.68 -20.29
CA VAL A 119 -1.15 -25.12 -20.42
C VAL A 119 0.18 -25.82 -20.62
N LEU A 120 0.49 -26.75 -19.71
CA LEU A 120 1.76 -27.47 -19.73
C LEU A 120 1.71 -28.66 -20.69
N VAL A 121 0.67 -29.49 -20.57
CA VAL A 121 0.52 -30.75 -21.30
C VAL A 121 -0.96 -31.04 -21.55
N VAL A 122 -1.30 -31.66 -22.67
CA VAL A 122 -2.66 -32.15 -22.97
C VAL A 122 -2.58 -33.65 -23.28
N ASP A 123 -3.12 -34.48 -22.38
CA ASP A 123 -3.09 -35.94 -22.50
C ASP A 123 -4.50 -36.47 -22.80
N GLN A 124 -4.86 -36.60 -24.09
CA GLN A 124 -6.20 -37.02 -24.52
C GLN A 124 -6.60 -38.43 -24.04
N ILE A 125 -5.63 -39.27 -23.69
CA ILE A 125 -5.87 -40.63 -23.18
C ILE A 125 -6.57 -40.60 -21.81
N LEU A 126 -6.38 -39.52 -21.06
CA LEU A 126 -6.96 -39.33 -19.73
C LEU A 126 -8.35 -38.68 -19.77
N ASP A 127 -8.84 -38.31 -20.96
CA ASP A 127 -10.15 -37.70 -21.13
C ASP A 127 -11.27 -38.66 -20.69
N GLY A 128 -12.14 -38.19 -19.79
CA GLY A 128 -13.25 -38.95 -19.24
C GLY A 128 -12.89 -40.01 -18.19
N MET A 129 -11.63 -40.11 -17.75
CA MET A 129 -11.22 -41.02 -16.68
C MET A 129 -11.63 -40.51 -15.29
N ASP A 130 -11.45 -39.22 -15.04
CA ASP A 130 -11.81 -38.55 -13.79
C ASP A 130 -13.05 -37.66 -13.98
N THR A 131 -13.86 -37.54 -12.93
CA THR A 131 -15.07 -36.67 -12.95
C THR A 131 -14.81 -35.25 -12.43
N ALA A 132 -13.73 -35.07 -11.67
CA ALA A 132 -13.39 -33.81 -11.02
C ALA A 132 -11.94 -33.43 -11.28
N LYS A 133 -11.66 -32.13 -11.25
CA LYS A 133 -10.30 -31.63 -11.39
C LYS A 133 -9.43 -31.95 -10.18
N LEU A 134 -8.19 -32.34 -10.43
CA LEU A 134 -7.18 -32.63 -9.41
C LEU A 134 -6.21 -31.45 -9.30
N VAL A 135 -5.96 -30.97 -8.08
CA VAL A 135 -5.07 -29.82 -7.84
C VAL A 135 -3.82 -30.29 -7.10
N PHE A 136 -2.67 -30.20 -7.76
CA PHE A 136 -1.38 -30.55 -7.21
C PHE A 136 -0.65 -29.28 -6.78
N THR A 137 -0.22 -29.24 -5.52
CA THR A 137 0.46 -28.08 -4.92
C THR A 137 1.80 -28.51 -4.36
N ASP A 138 2.88 -27.84 -4.77
CA ASP A 138 4.18 -28.00 -4.12
C ASP A 138 4.14 -27.33 -2.73
N ILE A 139 4.46 -28.09 -1.68
CA ILE A 139 4.44 -27.65 -0.27
C ILE A 139 5.84 -27.39 0.31
N THR A 140 6.87 -27.25 -0.54
CA THR A 140 8.24 -26.96 -0.10
C THR A 140 8.32 -25.62 0.64
N TYR A 141 8.88 -25.62 1.86
CA TYR A 141 8.86 -24.44 2.75
C TYR A 141 9.76 -23.29 2.28
N SER A 142 10.90 -23.58 1.66
CA SER A 142 11.89 -22.56 1.24
C SER A 142 11.47 -21.72 0.04
N ILE A 143 10.40 -22.11 -0.67
CA ILE A 143 9.98 -21.45 -1.92
C ILE A 143 8.95 -20.36 -1.62
N PRO A 144 9.13 -19.13 -2.12
CA PRO A 144 8.17 -18.06 -1.91
C PRO A 144 6.84 -18.33 -2.61
N HIS A 145 5.76 -17.81 -2.02
CA HIS A 145 4.39 -18.06 -2.48
C HIS A 145 4.10 -17.60 -3.91
N ARG A 146 4.89 -16.68 -4.48
CA ARG A 146 4.73 -16.24 -5.88
C ARG A 146 5.41 -17.15 -6.91
N GLU A 147 6.42 -17.92 -6.50
CA GLU A 147 7.18 -18.82 -7.39
C GLU A 147 6.75 -20.29 -7.26
N ARG A 148 5.97 -20.62 -6.22
CA ARG A 148 5.44 -21.96 -5.95
C ARG A 148 4.69 -22.55 -7.15
N PHE A 149 4.92 -23.82 -7.46
CA PHE A 149 4.21 -24.53 -8.52
C PHE A 149 2.87 -25.08 -8.01
N ILE A 150 1.79 -24.66 -8.67
CA ILE A 150 0.44 -25.17 -8.45
C ILE A 150 -0.16 -25.47 -9.82
N VAL A 151 -0.51 -26.74 -10.04
CA VAL A 151 -1.02 -27.23 -11.31
C VAL A 151 -2.36 -27.91 -11.11
N VAL A 152 -3.22 -27.82 -12.12
CA VAL A 152 -4.56 -28.38 -12.13
C VAL A 152 -4.65 -29.34 -13.31
N ARG A 153 -5.02 -30.59 -13.03
CA ARG A 153 -5.41 -31.56 -14.04
C ARG A 153 -6.92 -31.50 -14.19
N GLU A 154 -7.37 -31.09 -15.36
CA GLU A 154 -8.78 -31.09 -15.75
C GLU A 154 -9.23 -32.50 -16.18
N PRO A 155 -10.54 -32.80 -16.10
CA PRO A 155 -11.09 -34.08 -16.55
C PRO A 155 -10.83 -34.37 -18.04
N ASP A 156 -10.67 -33.33 -18.86
CA ASP A 156 -10.35 -33.43 -20.29
C ASP A 156 -8.89 -33.86 -20.57
N GLY A 157 -8.16 -34.31 -19.54
CA GLY A 157 -6.75 -34.70 -19.63
C GLY A 157 -5.75 -33.54 -19.70
N THR A 158 -6.21 -32.28 -19.65
CA THR A 158 -5.35 -31.09 -19.72
C THR A 158 -4.68 -30.79 -18.39
N LEU A 159 -3.34 -30.64 -18.38
CA LEU A 159 -2.55 -30.16 -17.25
C LEU A 159 -2.20 -28.68 -17.45
N ARG A 160 -2.80 -27.80 -16.65
CA ARG A 160 -2.57 -26.35 -16.70
C ARG A 160 -2.03 -25.81 -15.38
N LYS A 161 -1.48 -24.60 -15.40
CA LYS A 161 -1.24 -23.85 -14.17
C LYS A 161 -2.56 -23.45 -13.52
N ALA A 162 -2.56 -23.40 -12.19
CA ALA A 162 -3.71 -22.90 -11.44
C ALA A 162 -3.98 -21.43 -11.75
N THR A 163 -5.27 -21.06 -11.77
CA THR A 163 -5.69 -19.66 -11.78
C THR A 163 -5.25 -18.96 -10.49
N TRP A 164 -5.27 -17.64 -10.48
CA TRP A 164 -4.87 -16.89 -9.29
C TRP A 164 -5.79 -17.15 -8.09
N GLU A 165 -7.10 -17.31 -8.31
CA GLU A 165 -8.06 -17.62 -7.25
C GLU A 165 -7.83 -19.03 -6.69
N GLU A 166 -7.58 -20.01 -7.56
CA GLU A 166 -7.19 -21.36 -7.14
C GLU A 166 -5.88 -21.35 -6.36
N ARG A 167 -4.91 -20.55 -6.83
CA ARG A 167 -3.60 -20.42 -6.19
C ARG A 167 -3.70 -19.85 -4.78
N ASP A 168 -4.36 -18.71 -4.62
CA ASP A 168 -4.51 -18.03 -3.33
C ASP A 168 -5.28 -18.92 -2.34
N ARG A 169 -6.29 -19.64 -2.82
CA ARG A 169 -7.05 -20.60 -2.02
C ARG A 169 -6.19 -21.78 -1.56
N MET A 170 -5.42 -22.40 -2.47
CA MET A 170 -4.54 -23.54 -2.12
C MET A 170 -3.43 -23.11 -1.16
N ILE A 171 -2.85 -21.93 -1.37
CA ILE A 171 -1.85 -21.38 -0.44
C ILE A 171 -2.47 -21.26 0.96
N GLN A 172 -3.68 -20.72 1.11
CA GLN A 172 -4.31 -20.62 2.43
C GLN A 172 -4.61 -21.98 3.07
N VAL A 173 -4.91 -23.02 2.28
CA VAL A 173 -5.16 -24.38 2.79
C VAL A 173 -3.89 -25.00 3.37
N TYR A 174 -2.77 -24.92 2.66
CA TYR A 174 -1.51 -25.54 3.11
C TYR A 174 -0.66 -24.64 4.01
N PHE A 175 -0.77 -23.32 3.85
CA PHE A 175 -0.04 -22.29 4.58
C PHE A 175 -1.02 -21.26 5.16
N PRO A 176 -1.75 -21.62 6.24
CA PRO A 176 -2.79 -20.76 6.79
C PRO A 176 -2.21 -19.47 7.36
N LYS A 177 -2.65 -18.33 6.83
CA LYS A 177 -2.40 -17.00 7.40
C LYS A 177 -3.53 -16.61 8.34
N GLU A 178 -3.17 -16.06 9.50
CA GLU A 178 -4.15 -15.58 10.49
C GLU A 178 -5.08 -14.52 9.88
N GLY A 179 -6.39 -14.66 10.16
CA GLY A 179 -7.43 -13.76 9.68
C GLY A 179 -7.84 -13.92 8.21
N ARG A 180 -7.07 -14.64 7.38
CA ARG A 180 -7.45 -14.94 5.99
C ARG A 180 -8.34 -16.17 5.94
N LEU A 181 -9.49 -16.06 5.27
CA LEU A 181 -10.42 -17.18 5.06
C LEU A 181 -10.21 -17.82 3.69
N ILE A 182 -10.48 -19.13 3.57
CA ILE A 182 -10.41 -19.88 2.31
C ILE A 182 -11.44 -19.32 1.31
N SER A 183 -12.67 -19.11 1.79
CA SER A 183 -13.72 -18.40 1.05
C SER A 183 -13.80 -16.96 1.58
N PRO A 184 -13.80 -15.94 0.71
CA PRO A 184 -13.93 -14.55 1.14
C PRO A 184 -15.19 -14.31 1.98
N HIS A 185 -15.10 -13.36 2.91
CA HIS A 185 -16.23 -12.98 3.74
C HIS A 185 -17.36 -12.38 2.90
N LEU A 186 -18.62 -12.67 3.24
CA LEU A 186 -19.79 -12.13 2.54
C LEU A 186 -19.91 -10.60 2.61
N ILE A 187 -19.12 -9.94 3.47
CA ILE A 187 -19.09 -8.48 3.62
C ILE A 187 -18.63 -7.80 2.33
N PHE A 188 -17.77 -8.46 1.54
CA PHE A 188 -17.24 -7.88 0.30
C PHE A 188 -18.25 -7.87 -0.86
N LYS A 189 -19.46 -8.41 -0.67
CA LYS A 189 -20.55 -8.22 -1.64
C LYS A 189 -21.03 -6.78 -1.61
N GLU A 190 -21.35 -6.21 -2.78
CA GLU A 190 -21.72 -4.80 -2.93
C GLU A 190 -22.88 -4.35 -2.02
N GLU A 191 -23.88 -5.20 -1.85
CA GLU A 191 -25.03 -4.93 -0.96
C GLU A 191 -24.61 -4.75 0.49
N ASN A 192 -23.71 -5.63 0.96
CA ASN A 192 -23.21 -5.61 2.33
C ASN A 192 -22.21 -4.48 2.54
N LEU A 193 -21.40 -4.14 1.54
CA LEU A 193 -20.50 -2.99 1.60
C LEU A 193 -21.26 -1.68 1.85
N LYS A 194 -22.36 -1.44 1.13
CA LYS A 194 -23.21 -0.26 1.36
C LYS A 194 -23.73 -0.17 2.79
N PHE A 195 -24.11 -1.31 3.36
CA PHE A 195 -24.54 -1.36 4.76
C PHE A 195 -23.39 -1.00 5.72
N VAL A 196 -22.18 -1.52 5.50
CA VAL A 196 -21.02 -1.19 6.34
C VAL A 196 -20.61 0.29 6.20
N PHE A 197 -20.69 0.85 4.99
CA PHE A 197 -20.43 2.27 4.74
C PHE A 197 -21.43 3.18 5.46
N SER A 198 -22.69 2.78 5.58
CA SER A 198 -23.69 3.53 6.36
C SER A 198 -23.34 3.64 7.86
N GLN A 199 -22.46 2.76 8.35
CA GLN A 199 -22.00 2.73 9.74
C GLN A 199 -20.66 3.44 9.96
N ASP A 200 -20.08 4.08 8.93
CA ASP A 200 -18.77 4.75 8.99
C ASP A 200 -17.60 3.84 9.35
N ARG A 201 -17.73 2.55 8.98
CA ARG A 201 -16.72 1.50 9.26
C ARG A 201 -15.83 1.22 8.04
N HIS A 202 -15.47 2.25 7.29
CA HIS A 202 -14.63 2.13 6.09
C HIS A 202 -13.24 1.58 6.43
N GLU A 203 -12.65 2.01 7.55
CA GLU A 203 -11.34 1.52 8.00
C GLU A 203 -11.34 0.00 8.25
N ASP A 204 -12.39 -0.52 8.89
CA ASP A 204 -12.52 -1.95 9.17
C ASP A 204 -12.61 -2.78 7.87
N VAL A 205 -13.30 -2.27 6.85
CA VAL A 205 -13.39 -2.93 5.53
C VAL A 205 -12.01 -3.02 4.88
N LEU A 206 -11.25 -1.93 4.91
CA LEU A 206 -9.90 -1.88 4.31
C LEU A 206 -8.92 -2.77 5.09
N ASP A 207 -9.01 -2.81 6.42
CA ASP A 207 -8.20 -3.71 7.24
C ASP A 207 -8.53 -5.19 6.97
N LEU A 208 -9.81 -5.55 6.84
CA LEU A 208 -10.21 -6.90 6.44
C LEU A 208 -9.73 -7.24 5.02
N CYS A 209 -9.80 -6.29 4.10
CA CYS A 209 -9.35 -6.45 2.72
C CYS A 209 -7.84 -6.74 2.63
N LEU A 210 -7.02 -6.01 3.40
CA LEU A 210 -5.57 -6.22 3.49
C LEU A 210 -5.18 -7.63 3.95
N VAL A 211 -5.97 -8.22 4.85
CA VAL A 211 -5.71 -9.57 5.36
C VAL A 211 -6.22 -10.62 4.37
N GLN A 212 -7.43 -10.43 3.85
CA GLN A 212 -8.12 -11.40 3.02
C GLN A 212 -7.48 -11.58 1.64
N PHE A 213 -7.15 -10.48 0.96
CA PHE A 213 -6.72 -10.48 -0.43
C PHE A 213 -5.25 -10.10 -0.60
N GLU A 214 -4.69 -10.37 -1.77
CA GLU A 214 -3.38 -9.86 -2.18
C GLU A 214 -3.53 -8.47 -2.84
N PRO A 215 -2.55 -7.57 -2.69
CA PRO A 215 -2.65 -6.17 -3.14
C PRO A 215 -2.81 -6.01 -4.67
N ASP A 216 -2.40 -7.00 -5.46
CA ASP A 216 -2.53 -7.04 -6.92
C ASP A 216 -3.77 -7.80 -7.41
N SER A 217 -4.60 -8.32 -6.50
CA SER A 217 -5.84 -9.01 -6.86
C SER A 217 -6.93 -8.03 -7.29
N SER A 218 -7.80 -8.49 -8.19
CA SER A 218 -8.91 -7.70 -8.72
C SER A 218 -9.91 -7.31 -7.63
N ASP A 219 -10.23 -8.24 -6.73
CA ASP A 219 -11.15 -8.01 -5.61
C ASP A 219 -10.59 -6.97 -4.62
N TYR A 220 -9.29 -7.02 -4.32
CA TYR A 220 -8.64 -6.00 -3.49
C TYR A 220 -8.80 -4.61 -4.07
N ILE A 221 -8.49 -4.45 -5.36
CA ILE A 221 -8.56 -3.15 -6.05
C ILE A 221 -10.01 -2.65 -6.10
N LYS A 222 -10.97 -3.52 -6.39
CA LYS A 222 -12.41 -3.19 -6.43
C LYS A 222 -12.93 -2.71 -5.09
N VAL A 223 -12.62 -3.42 -4.00
CA VAL A 223 -13.07 -3.06 -2.64
C VAL A 223 -12.46 -1.73 -2.20
N HIS A 224 -11.16 -1.52 -2.44
CA HIS A 224 -10.50 -0.25 -2.14
C HIS A 224 -11.11 0.90 -2.95
N ALA A 225 -11.28 0.73 -4.27
CA ALA A 225 -11.90 1.74 -5.12
C ALA A 225 -13.33 2.07 -4.66
N ALA A 226 -14.17 1.07 -4.39
CA ALA A 226 -15.54 1.28 -3.92
C ALA A 226 -15.59 2.05 -2.58
N THR A 227 -14.66 1.74 -1.67
CA THR A 227 -14.56 2.42 -0.36
C THR A 227 -14.12 3.88 -0.53
N TYR A 228 -13.13 4.14 -1.40
CA TYR A 228 -12.66 5.50 -1.67
C TYR A 228 -13.71 6.36 -2.37
N GLU A 229 -14.47 5.78 -3.30
CA GLU A 229 -15.60 6.43 -3.96
C GLU A 229 -16.68 6.86 -2.97
N ASP A 230 -17.02 5.99 -2.01
CA ASP A 230 -18.02 6.28 -0.99
C ASP A 230 -17.55 7.41 -0.05
N LEU A 231 -16.28 7.34 0.39
CA LEU A 231 -15.66 8.38 1.21
C LEU A 231 -15.65 9.75 0.53
N ASP A 232 -15.31 9.79 -0.76
CA ASP A 232 -15.29 11.03 -1.55
C ASP A 232 -16.70 11.62 -1.74
N LYS A 233 -17.70 10.77 -2.02
CA LYS A 233 -19.10 11.19 -2.15
C LYS A 233 -19.65 11.84 -0.88
N HIS A 234 -19.31 11.28 0.28
CA HIS A 234 -19.79 11.77 1.58
C HIS A 234 -18.84 12.74 2.27
N GLY A 235 -17.66 12.99 1.70
CA GLY A 235 -16.63 13.87 2.28
C GLY A 235 -16.08 13.39 3.62
N LYS A 236 -16.08 12.07 3.88
CA LYS A 236 -15.71 11.47 5.18
C LYS A 236 -14.22 11.12 5.28
N TYR A 237 -13.34 11.97 4.77
CA TYR A 237 -11.88 11.70 4.75
C TYR A 237 -11.25 11.55 6.14
N ASP A 238 -11.89 12.14 7.16
CA ASP A 238 -11.43 12.06 8.55
C ASP A 238 -11.33 10.64 9.07
N LEU A 239 -12.20 9.73 8.60
CA LEU A 239 -12.21 8.34 9.02
C LEU A 239 -10.86 7.67 8.75
N LEU A 240 -10.24 7.95 7.59
CA LEU A 240 -8.96 7.37 7.23
C LEU A 240 -7.75 8.23 7.65
N ARG A 241 -7.94 9.45 8.16
CA ARG A 241 -6.85 10.29 8.69
C ARG A 241 -6.07 9.55 9.77
N SER A 242 -4.73 9.66 9.80
CA SER A 242 -3.87 8.92 10.74
C SER A 242 -4.11 7.40 10.73
N THR A 243 -4.39 6.86 9.55
CA THR A 243 -4.39 5.42 9.28
C THR A 243 -3.45 5.12 8.12
N ARG A 244 -2.98 3.88 8.00
CA ARG A 244 -2.15 3.41 6.87
C ARG A 244 -2.84 3.51 5.51
N HIS A 245 -4.17 3.65 5.49
CA HIS A 245 -4.98 3.68 4.28
C HIS A 245 -5.10 5.07 3.65
N PHE A 246 -4.79 6.13 4.40
CA PHE A 246 -4.93 7.51 3.91
C PHE A 246 -4.10 7.77 2.65
N ALA A 247 -2.87 7.27 2.63
CA ALA A 247 -1.99 7.42 1.48
C ALA A 247 -2.55 6.77 0.21
N GLY A 248 -3.17 5.59 0.36
CA GLY A 248 -3.84 4.90 -0.75
C GLY A 248 -5.03 5.69 -1.28
N LEU A 249 -5.83 6.29 -0.40
CA LEU A 249 -6.92 7.20 -0.76
C LEU A 249 -6.40 8.43 -1.53
N ALA A 250 -5.41 9.13 -0.97
CA ALA A 250 -4.86 10.33 -1.58
C ALA A 250 -4.27 10.02 -2.97
N TRP A 251 -3.54 8.91 -3.09
CA TRP A 251 -3.00 8.46 -4.37
C TRP A 251 -4.08 8.12 -5.39
N TYR A 252 -5.16 7.45 -4.97
CA TYR A 252 -6.31 7.15 -5.83
C TYR A 252 -6.99 8.41 -6.34
N LEU A 253 -7.25 9.39 -5.47
CA LEU A 253 -7.89 10.66 -5.83
C LEU A 253 -7.01 11.51 -6.75
N VAL A 254 -5.70 11.58 -6.49
CA VAL A 254 -4.73 12.27 -7.36
C VAL A 254 -4.69 11.62 -8.74
N SER A 255 -4.61 10.29 -8.79
CA SER A 255 -4.58 9.54 -10.05
C SER A 255 -5.86 9.74 -10.86
N ALA A 256 -7.02 9.80 -10.18
CA ALA A 256 -8.33 10.03 -10.79
C ALA A 256 -8.66 11.52 -11.05
N ARG A 257 -7.76 12.46 -10.73
CA ARG A 257 -7.97 13.92 -10.80
C ARG A 257 -9.19 14.44 -10.03
N ARG A 258 -9.50 13.83 -8.89
CA ARG A 258 -10.62 14.20 -8.00
C ARG A 258 -10.12 14.59 -6.60
N VAL A 259 -9.25 15.59 -6.54
CA VAL A 259 -8.65 16.03 -5.25
C VAL A 259 -9.42 17.17 -4.59
N ASP A 260 -10.37 17.80 -5.30
CA ASP A 260 -11.14 18.95 -4.82
C ASP A 260 -11.76 18.75 -3.43
N GLY A 261 -12.45 17.62 -3.22
CA GLY A 261 -13.13 17.35 -1.95
C GLY A 261 -12.15 17.21 -0.78
N LEU A 262 -11.00 16.56 -1.00
CA LEU A 262 -9.96 16.39 -0.01
C LEU A 262 -9.27 17.73 0.33
N ILE A 263 -9.03 18.59 -0.67
CA ILE A 263 -8.49 19.94 -0.45
C ILE A 263 -9.44 20.76 0.43
N VAL A 264 -10.75 20.71 0.14
CA VAL A 264 -11.76 21.43 0.94
C VAL A 264 -11.78 20.92 2.39
N ASP A 265 -11.69 19.60 2.62
CA ASP A 265 -11.60 19.04 3.99
C ASP A 265 -10.36 19.53 4.73
N MET A 266 -9.19 19.50 4.07
CA MET A 266 -7.94 19.99 4.65
C MET A 266 -8.01 21.47 5.01
N LEU A 267 -8.56 22.33 4.13
CA LEU A 267 -8.72 23.76 4.41
C LEU A 267 -9.68 24.04 5.56
N LYS A 268 -10.81 23.32 5.64
CA LYS A 268 -11.77 23.44 6.75
C LYS A 268 -11.17 23.08 8.11
N LYS A 269 -10.20 22.16 8.13
CA LYS A 269 -9.45 21.72 9.31
C LYS A 269 -8.18 22.54 9.58
N GLU A 270 -7.99 23.65 8.86
CA GLU A 270 -6.84 24.54 8.99
C GLU A 270 -5.49 23.90 8.61
N LEU A 271 -5.52 22.82 7.81
CA LEU A 271 -4.34 22.09 7.33
C LEU A 271 -3.86 22.64 5.98
N LEU A 272 -3.54 23.94 5.94
CA LEU A 272 -3.14 24.61 4.69
C LEU A 272 -1.88 23.98 4.06
N GLN A 273 -0.90 23.63 4.89
CA GLN A 273 0.34 23.01 4.40
C GLN A 273 0.07 21.65 3.74
N ASP A 274 -0.85 20.85 4.27
CA ASP A 274 -1.21 19.57 3.68
C ASP A 274 -1.94 19.75 2.35
N ALA A 275 -2.83 20.75 2.25
CA ALA A 275 -3.51 21.09 1.01
C ALA A 275 -2.53 21.53 -0.09
N VAL A 276 -1.55 22.38 0.24
CA VAL A 276 -0.47 22.76 -0.70
C VAL A 276 0.30 21.52 -1.16
N SER A 277 0.60 20.62 -0.23
CA SER A 277 1.38 19.41 -0.50
C SER A 277 0.66 18.43 -1.40
N LEU A 278 -0.66 18.32 -1.24
CA LEU A 278 -1.52 17.54 -2.10
C LEU A 278 -1.54 18.11 -3.53
N VAL A 279 -1.57 19.44 -3.68
CA VAL A 279 -1.44 20.09 -5.00
C VAL A 279 -0.06 19.86 -5.60
N SER A 280 1.01 19.95 -4.80
CA SER A 280 2.36 19.60 -5.26
C SER A 280 2.44 18.16 -5.74
N LEU A 281 1.82 17.22 -5.02
CA LEU A 281 1.72 15.81 -5.43
C LEU A 281 0.94 15.67 -6.75
N PHE A 282 -0.15 16.42 -6.90
CA PHE A 282 -0.92 16.44 -8.15
C PHE A 282 -0.08 16.90 -9.34
N HIS A 283 0.70 17.98 -9.19
CA HIS A 283 1.60 18.46 -10.25
C HIS A 283 2.73 17.47 -10.58
N MET A 284 3.23 16.71 -9.59
CA MET A 284 4.20 15.64 -9.83
C MET A 284 3.60 14.50 -10.64
N VAL A 285 2.38 14.06 -10.32
CA VAL A 285 1.71 12.95 -11.02
C VAL A 285 1.22 13.36 -12.40
N HIS A 286 0.82 14.63 -12.59
CA HIS A 286 0.33 15.18 -13.86
C HIS A 286 1.17 16.39 -14.34
N PRO A 287 2.43 16.19 -14.81
CA PRO A 287 3.31 17.30 -15.24
C PRO A 287 2.78 18.10 -16.43
N HIS A 288 1.94 17.49 -17.26
CA HIS A 288 1.35 18.10 -18.45
C HIS A 288 0.00 18.80 -18.18
N SER A 289 -0.45 18.87 -16.92
CA SER A 289 -1.65 19.64 -16.56
C SER A 289 -1.41 21.15 -16.72
N GLU A 290 -2.47 21.90 -17.03
CA GLU A 290 -2.38 23.35 -17.19
C GLU A 290 -1.90 24.02 -15.90
N SER A 291 -2.39 23.53 -14.75
CA SER A 291 -1.98 24.04 -13.44
C SER A 291 -0.50 23.79 -13.15
N ALA A 292 0.04 22.62 -13.53
CA ALA A 292 1.46 22.31 -13.33
C ALA A 292 2.37 23.18 -14.20
N GLN A 293 2.00 23.40 -15.47
CA GLN A 293 2.77 24.23 -16.38
C GLN A 293 2.77 25.70 -15.94
N GLU A 294 1.63 26.24 -15.53
CA GLU A 294 1.53 27.61 -15.05
C GLU A 294 2.29 27.80 -13.72
N ALA A 295 2.15 26.85 -12.79
CA ALA A 295 2.89 26.86 -11.54
C ALA A 295 4.41 26.82 -11.76
N ALA A 296 4.89 26.00 -12.69
CA ALA A 296 6.29 25.95 -13.07
C ALA A 296 6.76 27.26 -13.71
N SER A 297 5.93 27.88 -14.56
CA SER A 297 6.26 29.15 -15.24
C SER A 297 6.36 30.31 -14.26
N GLN A 298 5.46 30.36 -13.26
CA GLN A 298 5.41 31.43 -12.26
C GLN A 298 6.29 31.15 -11.04
N GLN A 299 6.93 29.97 -10.96
CA GLN A 299 7.62 29.47 -9.76
C GLN A 299 6.78 29.63 -8.49
N ALA A 300 5.46 29.43 -8.62
CA ALA A 300 4.49 29.70 -7.57
C ALA A 300 4.72 28.78 -6.36
N ALA A 301 4.61 29.34 -5.16
CA ALA A 301 4.80 28.60 -3.92
C ALA A 301 3.65 28.85 -2.93
N GLY A 302 3.41 27.88 -2.04
CA GLY A 302 2.43 28.00 -0.96
C GLY A 302 1.00 28.21 -1.47
N THR A 303 0.36 29.29 -1.03
CA THR A 303 -1.04 29.62 -1.35
C THR A 303 -1.28 29.91 -2.83
N GLU A 304 -0.24 30.34 -3.56
CA GLU A 304 -0.35 30.61 -4.99
C GLU A 304 -0.58 29.32 -5.79
N LEU A 305 0.07 28.21 -5.39
CA LEU A 305 -0.16 26.89 -6.01
C LEU A 305 -1.62 26.47 -5.90
N LEU A 306 -2.24 26.68 -4.73
CA LEU A 306 -3.66 26.42 -4.51
C LEU A 306 -4.53 27.31 -5.41
N LYS A 307 -4.21 28.60 -5.55
CA LYS A 307 -4.95 29.53 -6.41
C LYS A 307 -4.88 29.13 -7.89
N ILE A 308 -3.68 28.78 -8.38
CA ILE A 308 -3.46 28.33 -9.77
C ILE A 308 -4.23 27.03 -10.04
N TYR A 309 -4.11 26.04 -9.15
CA TYR A 309 -4.87 24.79 -9.25
C TYR A 309 -6.39 25.04 -9.30
N THR A 310 -6.88 25.93 -8.43
CA THR A 310 -8.30 26.26 -8.32
C THR A 310 -8.85 26.92 -9.59
N GLN A 311 -8.03 27.71 -10.29
CA GLN A 311 -8.44 28.41 -11.51
C GLN A 311 -8.40 27.52 -12.76
N LYS A 312 -7.42 26.61 -12.83
CA LYS A 312 -7.14 25.86 -14.07
C LYS A 312 -7.68 24.44 -14.09
N GLU A 313 -7.68 23.73 -12.97
CA GLU A 313 -7.96 22.28 -12.95
C GLU A 313 -9.17 21.91 -12.08
N SER A 314 -9.52 22.72 -11.08
CA SER A 314 -10.59 22.37 -10.14
C SER A 314 -11.99 22.41 -10.77
N GLN A 315 -12.78 21.38 -10.53
CA GLN A 315 -14.21 21.33 -10.92
C GLN A 315 -15.09 22.09 -9.92
N ARG A 316 -14.64 22.17 -8.66
CA ARG A 316 -15.35 22.82 -7.54
C ARG A 316 -14.62 24.07 -7.07
N SER A 317 -14.14 24.87 -8.01
CA SER A 317 -13.30 26.04 -7.74
C SER A 317 -13.91 27.01 -6.71
N GLY A 318 -15.21 27.30 -6.82
CA GLY A 318 -15.93 28.18 -5.88
C GLY A 318 -15.91 27.68 -4.42
N TYR A 319 -15.97 26.36 -4.19
CA TYR A 319 -15.90 25.80 -2.84
C TYR A 319 -14.49 25.92 -2.25
N ILE A 320 -13.45 25.72 -3.06
CA ILE A 320 -12.06 25.87 -2.63
C ILE A 320 -11.76 27.33 -2.31
N GLN A 321 -12.19 28.27 -3.16
CA GLN A 321 -12.01 29.71 -2.91
C GLN A 321 -12.70 30.16 -1.63
N LEU A 322 -13.95 29.72 -1.41
CA LEU A 322 -14.69 30.02 -0.18
C LEU A 322 -13.96 29.46 1.06
N ALA A 323 -13.48 28.22 0.99
CA ALA A 323 -12.75 27.59 2.09
C ALA A 323 -11.42 28.31 2.36
N LEU A 324 -10.72 28.76 1.32
CA LEU A 324 -9.47 29.50 1.43
C LEU A 324 -9.70 30.88 2.04
N GLN A 325 -10.75 31.60 1.61
CA GLN A 325 -11.12 32.89 2.20
C GLN A 325 -11.50 32.76 3.68
N ALA A 326 -12.29 31.74 4.03
CA ALA A 326 -12.66 31.47 5.42
C ALA A 326 -11.44 31.15 6.29
N PHE A 327 -10.45 30.45 5.74
CA PHE A 327 -9.17 30.19 6.40
C PHE A 327 -8.37 31.48 6.63
N GLU A 328 -8.23 32.33 5.61
CA GLU A 328 -7.52 33.61 5.70
C GLU A 328 -8.16 34.53 6.76
N GLN A 329 -9.50 34.60 6.82
CA GLN A 329 -10.24 35.36 7.82
C GLN A 329 -9.97 34.86 9.25
N ARG A 330 -10.06 33.54 9.48
CA ARG A 330 -9.76 32.95 10.79
C ARG A 330 -8.31 33.15 11.21
N SER A 331 -7.38 33.07 10.26
CA SER A 331 -5.97 33.35 10.52
C SER A 331 -5.76 34.80 10.94
N ALA A 332 -6.44 35.75 10.30
CA ALA A 332 -6.38 37.16 10.64
C ALA A 332 -6.96 37.43 12.04
N GLU A 333 -8.10 36.83 12.38
CA GLU A 333 -8.71 36.91 13.71
C GLU A 333 -7.77 36.36 14.80
N LYS A 334 -7.15 35.20 14.58
CA LYS A 334 -6.18 34.62 15.52
C LYS A 334 -4.93 35.47 15.70
N SER A 335 -4.50 36.19 14.66
CA SER A 335 -3.35 37.08 14.74
C SER A 335 -3.66 38.42 15.43
N ALA A 336 -4.94 38.78 15.53
CA ALA A 336 -5.41 40.01 16.17
C ALA A 336 -5.81 39.81 17.66
N ALA A 337 -5.97 38.57 18.11
CA ALA A 337 -6.29 38.17 19.48
C ALA A 337 -5.04 37.86 20.31
#